data_AF-A0A3Q3K450-F1
#
_entry.id   AF-A0A3Q3K450-F1
#
_cell.length_a   1.000
_cell.length_b   1.000
_cell.length_c   1.000
_cell.angle_alpha   90.00
_cell.angle_beta   90.00
_cell.angle_gamma   90.00
#
_symmetry.space_group_name_H-M   'P 1'
#
loop_
_entity.id
_entity.type
_entity.pdbx_description
1 polymer ?
#
loop_
_entity_poly.entity_id
_entity_poly.type
_entity_poly.pdbx_seq_one_letter_code
_entity_poly.pdbx_strand_id
1 'polypeptide(L)'
;MGCSLLLTFRVTPGTCAVMNAMDLNTFITNYRAEDVEKLTLRMKNGLSSSKYKPAEYERLQAIVDAKRLESELIGQKVQKTRCAAKATKERSILRQHRQVWSRECPRLQKAEEKAENDIHDSLDQMRPNDITDSAIFSLQDYELFLERERETFRMATVEPVSQLRDDLCFRLGEIQQHQITAQPTNWEQVIQQINFVKDQQDDIIAKLHAEYLALKEGIMSLGLEKYLIGTSDNLENLENIPEEVLYSDCPYSELKDYLIQTFHSLSERYQSRLQSLKEQLQRTDRFCGWSPDDHERFQFTLSQYTHDIPNHRALCTDMLQRLFPGKTRQELMEHERVWDWQRFTQAQLRVVTHQWRRDHEELLLRALGSFTETASTSRTSAHISGRNCSSGGHSRRRWQSWRQL
;
A
#
# COMPACT_ATOMS: atom_id res chain seq x y z
N MET A 1 -15.23 17.25 24.23
CA MET A 1 -14.55 17.92 25.35
C MET A 1 -13.07 17.59 25.28
N GLY A 2 -12.22 18.60 25.15
CA GLY A 2 -10.78 18.44 24.93
C GLY A 2 -10.23 19.66 24.19
N CYS A 3 -10.16 20.79 24.88
CA CYS A 3 -9.63 22.04 24.34
C CYS A 3 -8.12 21.89 24.05
N SER A 4 -7.74 22.02 22.78
CA SER A 4 -6.36 22.27 22.36
C SER A 4 -5.93 23.65 22.81
N LEU A 5 -5.04 23.73 23.81
CA LEU A 5 -4.28 24.94 24.11
C LEU A 5 -3.09 25.01 23.15
N LEU A 6 -3.29 25.66 22.01
CA LEU A 6 -2.24 26.14 21.12
C LEU A 6 -1.56 27.36 21.78
N LEU A 7 -0.44 27.13 22.46
CA LEU A 7 0.47 28.18 22.89
C LEU A 7 1.40 28.54 21.72
N THR A 8 0.96 29.47 20.88
CA THR A 8 1.80 30.16 19.91
C THR A 8 2.72 31.14 20.66
N PHE A 9 4.01 30.83 20.75
CA PHE A 9 5.03 31.78 21.20
C PHE A 9 5.28 32.79 20.08
N ARG A 10 4.61 33.96 20.15
CA ARG A 10 4.97 35.14 19.37
C ARG A 10 6.23 35.75 19.99
N VAL A 11 7.35 35.63 19.30
CA VAL A 11 8.56 36.43 19.60
C VAL A 11 8.26 37.86 19.15
N THR A 12 8.06 38.76 20.11
CA THR A 12 7.99 40.20 19.83
C THR A 12 9.41 40.73 19.57
N PRO A 13 9.71 41.33 18.42
CA PRO A 13 10.95 42.05 18.21
C PRO A 13 10.94 43.31 19.08
N GLY A 14 11.98 43.52 19.87
CA GLY A 14 12.18 44.74 20.63
C GLY A 14 12.23 45.94 19.68
N THR A 15 11.36 46.91 19.94
CA THR A 15 11.27 48.20 19.27
C THR A 15 12.59 48.97 19.45
N CYS A 16 13.34 49.14 18.36
CA CYS A 16 14.39 50.16 18.29
C CYS A 16 13.71 51.54 18.20
N ALA A 17 13.85 52.35 19.24
CA ALA A 17 13.47 53.75 19.20
C ALA A 17 14.53 54.52 18.39
N VAL A 18 14.11 55.03 17.23
CA VAL A 18 14.85 56.00 16.41
C VAL A 18 14.84 57.34 17.15
N MET A 19 16.01 57.85 17.54
CA MET A 19 16.14 59.23 18.02
C MET A 19 16.17 60.20 16.84
N ASN A 20 15.17 61.07 16.77
CA ASN A 20 15.07 62.16 15.81
C ASN A 20 16.17 63.20 16.04
N ALA A 21 16.76 63.64 14.94
CA ALA A 21 17.57 64.83 14.85
C ALA A 21 16.66 66.07 14.97
N MET A 22 16.64 66.71 16.14
CA MET A 22 16.40 68.14 16.34
C MET A 22 16.32 68.42 17.84
N ASP A 23 17.46 68.80 18.43
CA ASP A 23 17.54 69.68 19.60
C ASP A 23 19.01 70.04 19.83
N LEU A 24 19.60 70.73 18.84
CA LEU A 24 20.87 71.44 19.04
C LEU A 24 20.55 72.79 19.68
N ASN A 25 20.38 72.80 20.99
CA ASN A 25 20.49 74.02 21.76
C ASN A 25 21.96 74.45 21.74
N THR A 26 22.23 75.51 20.98
CA THR A 26 23.49 76.23 20.86
C THR A 26 24.07 76.56 22.25
N PHE A 27 25.18 75.92 22.61
CA PHE A 27 25.92 76.25 23.83
C PHE A 27 26.72 77.54 23.62
N ILE A 28 26.21 78.65 24.16
CA ILE A 28 26.97 79.90 24.31
C ILE A 28 27.91 79.74 25.50
N THR A 29 29.21 79.61 25.25
CA THR A 29 30.23 79.60 26.31
C THR A 29 30.70 81.03 26.58
N ASN A 30 30.12 81.69 27.58
CA ASN A 30 30.68 82.92 28.13
C ASN A 30 31.90 82.55 29.00
N TYR A 31 33.08 83.05 28.62
CA TYR A 31 34.32 82.82 29.36
C TYR A 31 34.32 83.65 30.66
N ARG A 32 34.31 82.98 31.82
CA ARG A 32 34.61 83.59 33.12
C ARG A 32 35.88 82.99 33.70
N ALA A 33 36.80 83.84 34.17
CA ALA A 33 38.08 83.41 34.74
C ALA A 33 37.92 82.48 35.96
N GLU A 34 36.84 82.64 36.73
CA GLU A 34 36.45 81.75 37.85
C GLU A 34 36.19 80.31 37.40
N ASP A 35 35.73 80.10 36.16
CA ASP A 35 35.49 78.77 35.61
C ASP A 35 36.80 78.10 35.21
N VAL A 36 37.83 78.86 34.84
CA VAL A 36 39.18 78.35 34.56
C VAL A 36 39.88 77.97 35.86
N GLU A 37 39.69 78.72 36.94
CA GLU A 37 40.18 78.33 38.27
C GLU A 37 39.48 77.07 38.81
N LYS A 38 38.16 76.95 38.61
CA LYS A 38 37.43 75.71 38.91
C LYS A 38 37.85 74.55 38.00
N LEU A 39 38.15 74.80 36.73
CA LEU A 39 38.62 73.77 35.79
C LEU A 39 40.03 73.31 36.15
N THR A 40 40.92 74.24 36.53
CA THR A 40 42.28 73.92 36.98
C THR A 40 42.26 73.21 38.33
N LEU A 41 41.36 73.56 39.26
CA LEU A 41 41.13 72.78 40.48
C LEU A 41 40.58 71.37 40.18
N ARG A 42 39.69 71.22 39.19
CA ARG A 42 39.19 69.90 38.72
C ARG A 42 40.26 69.07 38.01
N MET A 43 41.15 69.71 37.25
CA MET A 43 42.31 69.03 36.64
C MET A 43 43.35 68.64 37.69
N LYS A 44 43.56 69.47 38.71
CA LYS A 44 44.56 69.25 39.77
C LYS A 44 44.12 68.21 40.81
N ASN A 45 42.81 68.06 41.03
CA ASN A 45 42.24 67.07 41.96
C ASN A 45 41.70 65.80 41.27
N GLY A 46 41.93 65.64 39.96
CA GLY A 46 41.40 64.53 39.16
C GLY A 46 39.93 64.71 38.80
N LEU A 47 39.54 64.23 37.60
CA LEU A 47 38.19 64.29 37.02
C LEU A 47 37.15 63.42 37.75
N SER A 48 37.23 63.26 39.07
CA SER A 48 36.29 62.48 39.86
C SER A 48 35.08 63.34 40.27
N SER A 49 34.20 63.59 39.30
CA SER A 49 32.81 63.96 39.62
C SER A 49 32.18 62.81 40.43
N SER A 50 31.91 63.04 41.71
CA SER A 50 31.32 62.05 42.64
C SER A 50 29.88 61.64 42.30
N LYS A 51 29.29 62.16 41.22
CA LYS A 51 27.90 61.87 40.82
C LYS A 51 27.72 60.58 40.03
N TYR A 52 28.79 60.01 39.47
CA TYR A 52 28.73 58.75 38.75
C TYR A 52 29.72 57.78 39.38
N LYS A 53 29.19 56.70 39.97
CA LYS A 53 30.02 55.57 40.41
C LYS A 53 30.74 54.98 39.17
N PRO A 54 32.01 54.56 39.28
CA PRO A 54 32.69 53.88 38.20
C PRO A 54 31.82 52.72 37.70
N ALA A 55 31.61 52.62 36.38
CA ALA A 55 30.94 51.46 35.82
C ALA A 55 31.80 50.22 36.12
N GLU A 56 31.31 49.33 36.98
CA GLU A 56 31.96 48.05 37.31
C GLU A 56 31.78 47.10 36.12
N TYR A 57 32.57 47.32 35.05
CA TYR A 57 32.51 46.51 33.83
C TYR A 57 32.73 45.03 34.11
N GLU A 58 33.59 44.68 35.07
CA GLU A 58 33.81 43.30 35.52
C GLU A 58 32.54 42.67 36.11
N ARG A 59 31.76 43.43 36.87
CA ARG A 59 30.50 42.96 37.45
C ARG A 59 29.42 42.79 36.38
N LEU A 60 29.34 43.71 35.43
CA LEU A 60 28.43 43.59 34.28
C LEU A 60 28.79 42.39 33.40
N GLN A 61 30.09 42.20 33.14
CA GLN A 61 30.59 41.04 32.40
C GLN A 61 30.25 39.73 33.14
N ALA A 62 30.46 39.67 34.46
CA ALA A 62 30.08 38.51 35.26
C ALA A 62 28.57 38.21 35.21
N ILE A 63 27.72 39.24 35.19
CA ILE A 63 26.26 39.07 35.04
C ILE A 63 25.92 38.54 33.65
N VAL A 64 26.54 39.06 32.59
CA VAL A 64 26.32 38.60 31.21
C VAL A 64 26.79 37.15 31.04
N ASP A 65 27.96 36.80 31.57
CA ASP A 65 28.51 35.45 31.52
C ASP A 65 27.65 34.46 32.34
N ALA A 66 27.18 34.88 33.51
CA ALA A 66 26.22 34.09 34.29
C ALA A 66 24.90 33.87 33.54
N LYS A 67 24.38 34.89 32.85
CA LYS A 67 23.16 34.79 32.02
C LYS A 67 23.38 33.92 30.78
N ARG A 68 24.57 33.97 30.19
CA ARG A 68 24.96 33.10 29.06
C ARG A 68 25.00 31.63 29.51
N LEU A 69 25.66 31.34 30.63
CA LEU A 69 25.69 30.01 31.22
C LEU A 69 24.29 29.51 31.57
N GLU A 70 23.44 30.36 32.15
CA GLU A 70 22.04 30.03 32.45
C GLU A 70 21.27 29.69 31.16
N SER A 71 21.44 30.46 30.09
CA SER A 71 20.82 30.21 28.78
C SER A 71 21.29 28.90 28.16
N GLU A 72 22.60 28.62 28.20
CA GLU A 72 23.18 27.35 27.72
C GLU A 72 22.61 26.15 28.48
N LEU A 73 22.45 26.28 29.80
CA LEU A 73 21.90 25.23 30.66
C LEU A 73 20.41 24.99 30.38
N ILE A 74 19.63 26.05 30.13
CA ILE A 74 18.25 25.95 29.64
C ILE A 74 18.21 25.27 28.27
N GLY A 75 19.10 25.65 27.34
CA GLY A 75 19.22 25.04 26.02
C GLY A 75 19.51 23.54 26.09
N GLN A 76 20.44 23.13 26.95
CA GLN A 76 20.74 21.72 27.22
C GLN A 76 19.54 20.98 27.80
N LYS A 77 18.80 21.60 28.74
CA LYS A 77 17.59 21.01 29.33
C LYS A 77 16.49 20.81 28.28
N VAL A 78 16.24 21.82 27.43
CA VAL A 78 15.28 21.73 26.32
C VAL A 78 15.67 20.62 25.35
N GLN A 79 16.95 20.54 24.97
CA GLN A 79 17.43 19.49 24.07
C GLN A 79 17.28 18.09 24.69
N LYS A 80 17.59 17.91 25.97
CA LYS A 80 17.36 16.65 26.70
C LYS A 80 15.88 16.27 26.71
N THR A 81 14.98 17.21 27.01
CA THR A 81 13.52 16.97 26.99
C THR A 81 13.04 16.61 25.59
N ARG A 82 13.54 17.27 24.54
CA ARG A 82 13.21 16.96 23.14
C ARG A 82 13.65 15.55 22.75
N CYS A 83 14.88 15.16 23.10
CA CYS A 83 15.39 13.82 22.86
C CYS A 83 14.58 12.75 23.60
N ALA A 84 14.25 12.99 24.87
CA ALA A 84 13.40 12.09 25.66
C ALA A 84 12.00 11.95 25.06
N ALA A 85 11.38 13.05 24.64
CA ALA A 85 10.07 13.02 23.97
C ALA A 85 10.12 12.23 22.65
N LYS A 86 11.16 12.42 21.83
CA LYS A 86 11.36 11.66 20.59
C LYS A 86 11.51 10.16 20.89
N ALA A 87 12.33 9.79 21.88
CA ALA A 87 12.53 8.40 22.28
C ALA A 87 11.26 7.74 22.81
N THR A 88 10.46 8.46 23.60
CA THR A 88 9.17 7.96 24.10
C THR A 88 8.17 7.75 22.96
N LYS A 89 8.09 8.68 21.99
CA LYS A 89 7.27 8.54 20.79
C LYS A 89 7.70 7.31 19.98
N GLU A 90 8.99 7.14 19.76
CA GLU A 90 9.54 6.00 19.03
C GLU A 90 9.21 4.67 19.72
N ARG A 91 9.44 4.58 21.05
CA ARG A 91 9.08 3.39 21.84
C ARG A 91 7.59 3.06 21.75
N SER A 92 6.72 4.07 21.77
CA SER A 92 5.28 3.89 21.62
C SER A 92 4.91 3.34 20.25
N ILE A 93 5.50 3.89 19.17
CA ILE A 93 5.24 3.44 17.79
C ILE A 93 5.74 2.00 17.61
N LEU A 94 6.96 1.68 18.05
CA LEU A 94 7.49 0.32 17.97
C LEU A 94 6.66 -0.69 18.76
N ARG A 95 6.12 -0.30 19.92
CA ARG A 95 5.19 -1.15 20.68
C ARG A 95 3.93 -1.44 19.87
N GLN A 96 3.38 -0.44 19.18
CA GLN A 96 2.20 -0.62 18.33
C GLN A 96 2.53 -1.55 17.14
N HIS A 97 3.67 -1.37 16.48
CA HIS A 97 4.11 -2.29 15.41
C HIS A 97 4.27 -3.74 15.88
N ARG A 98 4.88 -3.95 17.06
CA ARG A 98 4.96 -5.29 17.66
C ARG A 98 3.58 -5.88 17.93
N GLN A 99 2.62 -5.07 18.35
CA GLN A 99 1.25 -5.52 18.55
C GLN A 99 0.59 -5.92 17.23
N VAL A 100 0.77 -5.15 16.16
CA VAL A 100 0.32 -5.55 14.80
C VAL A 100 0.92 -6.90 14.44
N TRP A 101 2.24 -7.05 14.56
CA TRP A 101 2.94 -8.29 14.22
C TRP A 101 2.47 -9.49 15.03
N SER A 102 2.25 -9.31 16.35
CA SER A 102 1.75 -10.38 17.22
C SER A 102 0.35 -10.88 16.83
N ARG A 103 -0.46 -10.04 16.17
CA ARG A 103 -1.80 -10.41 15.66
C ARG A 103 -1.73 -11.02 14.27
N GLU A 104 -0.84 -10.52 13.43
CA GLU A 104 -0.67 -11.00 12.06
C GLU A 104 0.03 -12.35 11.98
N CYS A 105 1.02 -12.64 12.84
CA CYS A 105 1.76 -13.91 12.78
C CYS A 105 0.83 -15.15 12.82
N PRO A 106 -0.14 -15.27 13.76
CA PRO A 106 -1.06 -16.41 13.76
C PRO A 106 -1.97 -16.46 12.52
N ARG A 107 -2.33 -15.31 11.95
CA ARG A 107 -3.14 -15.24 10.73
C ARG A 107 -2.35 -15.74 9.53
N LEU A 108 -1.10 -15.33 9.40
CA LEU A 108 -0.19 -15.77 8.35
C LEU A 108 0.11 -17.26 8.47
N GLN A 109 0.36 -17.76 9.68
CA GLN A 109 0.59 -19.19 9.91
C GLN A 109 -0.63 -20.04 9.49
N LYS A 110 -1.85 -19.60 9.80
CA LYS A 110 -3.07 -20.28 9.32
C LYS A 110 -3.24 -20.21 7.81
N ALA A 111 -2.84 -19.10 7.19
CA ALA A 111 -2.92 -18.95 5.75
C ALA A 111 -1.88 -19.82 5.03
N GLU A 112 -0.70 -19.96 5.61
CA GLU A 112 0.36 -20.88 5.17
C GLU A 112 -0.11 -22.33 5.27
N GLU A 113 -0.57 -22.77 6.45
CA GLU A 113 -1.11 -24.12 6.67
C GLU A 113 -2.27 -24.42 5.68
N LYS A 114 -3.16 -23.44 5.47
CA LYS A 114 -4.24 -23.60 4.50
C LYS A 114 -3.70 -23.75 3.06
N ALA A 115 -2.76 -22.92 2.64
CA ALA A 115 -2.20 -22.99 1.30
C ALA A 115 -1.45 -24.31 1.06
N GLU A 116 -0.71 -24.79 2.08
CA GLU A 116 -0.04 -26.10 2.04
C GLU A 116 -1.05 -27.24 1.89
N ASN A 117 -2.14 -27.22 2.66
CA ASN A 117 -3.23 -28.19 2.54
C ASN A 117 -3.92 -28.11 1.16
N ASP A 118 -4.21 -26.91 0.66
CA ASP A 118 -4.82 -26.72 -0.67
C ASP A 118 -3.91 -27.27 -1.79
N ILE A 119 -2.58 -27.13 -1.65
CA ILE A 119 -1.59 -27.72 -2.57
C ILE A 119 -1.60 -29.25 -2.47
N HIS A 120 -1.59 -29.81 -1.27
CA HIS A 120 -1.66 -31.26 -1.05
C HIS A 120 -2.95 -31.85 -1.63
N ASP A 121 -4.10 -31.25 -1.32
CA ASP A 121 -5.40 -31.64 -1.87
C ASP A 121 -5.41 -31.58 -3.40
N SER A 122 -4.74 -30.57 -3.99
CA SER A 122 -4.62 -30.45 -5.44
C SER A 122 -3.73 -31.56 -6.03
N LEU A 123 -2.62 -31.91 -5.36
CA LEU A 123 -1.73 -33.00 -5.75
C LEU A 123 -2.41 -34.37 -5.62
N ASP A 124 -3.19 -34.60 -4.57
CA ASP A 124 -3.95 -35.83 -4.35
C ASP A 124 -5.08 -36.01 -5.38
N GLN A 125 -5.66 -34.90 -5.86
CA GLN A 125 -6.66 -34.90 -6.93
C GLN A 125 -6.06 -35.13 -8.32
N MET A 126 -4.77 -34.86 -8.51
CA MET A 126 -4.05 -35.17 -9.74
C MET A 126 -3.80 -36.68 -9.84
N ARG A 127 -4.76 -37.42 -10.41
CA ARG A 127 -4.54 -38.82 -10.81
C ARG A 127 -3.70 -38.88 -12.09
N PRO A 128 -2.64 -39.72 -12.15
CA PRO A 128 -1.95 -39.99 -13.40
C PRO A 128 -2.93 -40.61 -14.40
N ASN A 129 -3.12 -39.96 -15.55
CA ASN A 129 -3.98 -40.50 -16.60
C ASN A 129 -3.28 -41.62 -17.40
N ASP A 130 -1.95 -41.74 -17.31
CA ASP A 130 -1.16 -42.75 -18.02
C ASP A 130 0.08 -43.21 -17.22
N ILE A 131 0.53 -44.44 -17.44
CA ILE A 131 1.70 -45.08 -16.78
C ILE A 131 3.03 -44.34 -17.08
N THR A 132 3.03 -43.46 -18.07
CA THR A 132 4.20 -42.66 -18.49
C THR A 132 4.31 -41.30 -17.78
N ASP A 133 3.38 -40.94 -16.90
CA ASP A 133 3.39 -39.66 -16.19
C ASP A 133 4.38 -39.67 -15.01
N SER A 134 5.65 -39.91 -15.33
CA SER A 134 6.81 -39.93 -14.43
C SER A 134 6.95 -38.63 -13.62
N ALA A 135 6.38 -37.52 -14.11
CA ALA A 135 6.43 -36.23 -13.44
C ALA A 135 5.63 -36.25 -12.14
N ILE A 136 4.42 -36.84 -12.12
CA ILE A 136 3.56 -36.89 -10.93
C ILE A 136 4.21 -37.75 -9.83
N PHE A 137 4.80 -38.89 -10.21
CA PHE A 137 5.54 -39.74 -9.26
C PHE A 137 6.81 -39.08 -8.72
N SER A 138 7.48 -38.23 -9.52
CA SER A 138 8.65 -37.49 -9.06
C SER A 138 8.34 -36.34 -8.09
N LEU A 139 7.10 -35.84 -8.03
CA LEU A 139 6.74 -34.70 -7.18
C LEU A 139 6.88 -35.00 -5.69
N GLN A 140 6.55 -36.22 -5.25
CA GLN A 140 6.77 -36.67 -3.87
C GLN A 140 8.27 -36.78 -3.54
N ASP A 141 9.09 -37.24 -4.49
CA ASP A 141 10.54 -37.27 -4.33
C ASP A 141 11.15 -35.86 -4.28
N TYR A 142 10.60 -34.92 -5.05
CA TYR A 142 10.97 -33.50 -5.00
C TYR A 142 10.55 -32.83 -3.69
N GLU A 143 9.40 -33.18 -3.11
CA GLU A 143 8.98 -32.69 -1.80
C GLU A 143 9.95 -33.10 -0.69
N LEU A 144 10.31 -34.39 -0.65
CA LEU A 144 11.32 -34.90 0.29
C LEU A 144 12.70 -34.26 0.07
N PHE A 145 13.05 -33.96 -1.18
CA PHE A 145 14.27 -33.23 -1.51
C PHE A 145 14.23 -31.79 -0.98
N LEU A 146 13.14 -31.06 -1.19
CA LEU A 146 12.95 -29.69 -0.71
C LEU A 146 12.94 -29.60 0.81
N GLU A 147 12.34 -30.58 1.51
CA GLU A 147 12.36 -30.63 2.97
C GLU A 147 13.79 -30.79 3.51
N ARG A 148 14.59 -31.67 2.88
CA ARG A 148 16.02 -31.85 3.21
C ARG A 148 16.83 -30.59 2.93
N GLU A 149 16.59 -29.91 1.80
CA GLU A 149 17.27 -28.65 1.48
C GLU A 149 16.90 -27.54 2.47
N ARG A 150 15.60 -27.41 2.83
CA ARG A 150 15.13 -26.46 3.86
C ARG A 150 15.80 -26.71 5.21
N GLU A 151 15.88 -27.97 5.64
CA GLU A 151 16.53 -28.31 6.90
C GLU A 151 18.04 -28.03 6.85
N THR A 152 18.69 -28.34 5.73
CA THR A 152 20.10 -27.99 5.51
C THR A 152 20.33 -26.48 5.55
N PHE A 153 19.44 -25.70 4.93
CA PHE A 153 19.47 -24.24 4.97
C PHE A 153 19.25 -23.71 6.38
N ARG A 154 18.29 -24.27 7.13
CA ARG A 154 18.02 -23.91 8.53
C ARG A 154 19.25 -24.16 9.40
N MET A 155 19.88 -25.31 9.27
CA MET A 155 21.10 -25.66 9.99
C MET A 155 22.27 -24.75 9.61
N ALA A 156 22.39 -24.37 8.33
CA ALA A 156 23.46 -23.47 7.88
C ALA A 156 23.27 -22.00 8.28
N THR A 157 22.03 -21.54 8.49
CA THR A 157 21.72 -20.12 8.74
C THR A 157 21.25 -19.79 10.15
N VAL A 158 20.42 -20.64 10.76
CA VAL A 158 19.80 -20.38 12.08
C VAL A 158 20.70 -20.89 13.20
N GLU A 159 21.30 -22.06 13.03
CA GLU A 159 22.10 -22.69 14.08
C GLU A 159 23.35 -21.87 14.44
N PRO A 160 24.16 -21.35 13.49
CA PRO A 160 25.34 -20.55 13.81
C PRO A 160 24.99 -19.25 14.55
N VAL A 161 23.83 -18.64 14.23
CA VAL A 161 23.34 -17.45 14.93
C VAL A 161 22.87 -17.79 16.34
N SER A 162 22.16 -18.91 16.51
CA SER A 162 21.73 -19.34 17.84
C SER A 162 22.93 -19.67 18.72
N GLN A 163 23.91 -20.39 18.18
CA GLN A 163 25.16 -20.71 18.87
C GLN A 163 25.95 -19.44 19.23
N LEU A 164 26.08 -18.49 18.29
CA LEU A 164 26.73 -17.20 18.54
C LEU A 164 26.00 -16.40 19.63
N ARG A 165 24.67 -16.36 19.60
CA ARG A 165 23.86 -15.71 20.63
C ARG A 165 24.12 -16.34 22.00
N ASP A 166 24.10 -17.67 22.07
CA ASP A 166 24.25 -18.39 23.32
C ASP A 166 25.66 -18.22 23.90
N ASP A 167 26.70 -18.23 23.05
CA ASP A 167 28.09 -17.93 23.43
C ASP A 167 28.24 -16.48 23.94
N LEU A 168 27.65 -15.50 23.25
CA LEU A 168 27.65 -14.11 23.68
C LEU A 168 26.93 -13.92 25.02
N CYS A 169 25.79 -14.58 25.21
CA CYS A 169 25.04 -14.56 26.47
C CYS A 169 25.84 -15.18 27.62
N PHE A 170 26.50 -16.32 27.37
CA PHE A 170 27.37 -16.97 28.34
C PHE A 170 28.51 -16.06 28.78
N ARG A 171 29.26 -15.48 27.84
CA ARG A 171 30.37 -14.55 28.11
C ARG A 171 29.90 -13.30 28.85
N LEU A 172 28.74 -12.76 28.51
CA LEU A 172 28.17 -11.59 29.16
C LEU A 172 27.76 -11.88 30.62
N GLY A 173 27.30 -13.11 30.89
CA GLY A 173 27.06 -13.61 32.25
C GLY A 173 28.34 -13.75 33.07
N GLU A 174 29.42 -14.27 32.47
CA GLU A 174 30.73 -14.41 33.14
C GLU A 174 31.33 -13.05 33.51
N ILE A 175 31.21 -12.05 32.64
CA ILE A 175 31.67 -10.66 32.88
C ILE A 175 30.89 -10.00 34.02
N GLN A 176 29.60 -10.31 34.19
CA GLN A 176 28.79 -9.78 35.29
C GLN A 176 29.10 -10.44 36.64
N GLN A 177 29.49 -11.72 36.63
CA GLN A 177 29.81 -12.47 37.85
C GLN A 177 31.24 -12.23 38.35
N HIS A 178 32.20 -12.02 37.45
CA HIS A 178 33.58 -11.77 37.80
C HIS A 178 33.93 -10.33 37.41
N GLN A 179 34.15 -9.45 38.39
CA GLN A 179 34.77 -8.13 38.16
C GLN A 179 36.23 -8.32 37.71
N ILE A 180 36.46 -8.84 36.50
CA ILE A 180 37.80 -9.15 36.01
C ILE A 180 38.46 -7.88 35.47
N THR A 181 39.45 -7.42 36.23
CA THR A 181 40.36 -6.30 35.99
C THR A 181 41.35 -6.53 34.84
N ALA A 182 41.14 -7.50 33.95
CA ALA A 182 42.01 -7.75 32.79
C ALA A 182 41.30 -8.59 31.74
N GLN A 183 40.98 -8.01 30.58
CA GLN A 183 41.42 -8.48 29.26
C GLN A 183 40.64 -7.78 28.13
N PRO A 184 41.21 -6.72 27.53
CA PRO A 184 40.75 -6.17 26.25
C PRO A 184 40.95 -7.12 25.06
N THR A 185 41.70 -8.22 25.24
CA THR A 185 42.24 -9.08 24.17
C THR A 185 41.24 -10.09 23.59
N ASN A 186 40.16 -10.45 24.30
CA ASN A 186 39.17 -11.44 23.81
C ASN A 186 38.08 -10.78 22.92
N TRP A 187 37.87 -9.47 23.03
CA TRP A 187 36.85 -8.77 22.24
C TRP A 187 37.14 -8.76 20.74
N GLU A 188 38.41 -8.72 20.36
CA GLU A 188 38.82 -8.77 18.96
C GLU A 188 38.46 -10.12 18.32
N GLN A 189 38.63 -11.22 19.07
CA GLN A 189 38.20 -12.56 18.63
C GLN A 189 36.68 -12.68 18.54
N VAL A 190 35.95 -12.11 19.50
CA VAL A 190 34.47 -12.07 19.47
C VAL A 190 33.96 -11.26 18.27
N ILE A 191 34.57 -10.12 17.97
CA ILE A 191 34.24 -9.30 16.79
C ILE A 191 34.54 -10.08 15.51
N GLN A 192 35.68 -10.76 15.43
CA GLN A 192 36.02 -11.62 14.29
C GLN A 192 35.01 -12.76 14.10
N GLN A 193 34.58 -13.42 15.18
CA GLN A 193 33.56 -14.48 15.12
C GLN A 193 32.19 -13.94 14.68
N ILE A 194 31.79 -12.75 15.16
CA ILE A 194 30.56 -12.08 14.71
C ILE A 194 30.65 -11.76 13.22
N ASN A 195 31.78 -11.23 12.75
CA ASN A 195 31.97 -10.91 11.34
C ASN A 195 32.00 -12.17 10.48
N PHE A 196 32.65 -13.24 10.91
CA PHE A 196 32.64 -14.52 10.21
C PHE A 196 31.22 -15.07 10.03
N VAL A 197 30.39 -15.06 11.09
CA VAL A 197 28.99 -15.52 10.99
C VAL A 197 28.18 -14.60 10.07
N LYS A 198 28.44 -13.28 10.07
CA LYS A 198 27.81 -12.35 9.12
C LYS A 198 28.22 -12.63 7.68
N ASP A 199 29.51 -12.79 7.41
CA ASP A 199 30.03 -13.08 6.08
C ASP A 199 29.45 -14.42 5.57
N GLN A 200 29.39 -15.44 6.43
CA GLN A 200 28.74 -16.71 6.13
C GLN A 200 27.25 -16.53 5.79
N GLN A 201 26.52 -15.68 6.53
CA GLN A 201 25.12 -15.39 6.23
C GLN A 201 24.96 -14.65 4.91
N ASP A 202 25.80 -13.66 4.65
CA ASP A 202 25.77 -12.86 3.43
C ASP A 202 26.06 -13.74 2.20
N ASP A 203 27.03 -14.65 2.29
CA ASP A 203 27.34 -15.63 1.24
C ASP A 203 26.17 -16.58 0.96
N ILE A 204 25.54 -17.12 2.01
CA ILE A 204 24.37 -17.99 1.88
C ILE A 204 23.19 -17.24 1.25
N ILE A 205 22.94 -16.00 1.69
CA ILE A 205 21.87 -15.15 1.13
C ILE A 205 22.15 -14.83 -0.34
N ALA A 206 23.39 -14.50 -0.69
CA ALA A 206 23.77 -14.23 -2.07
C ALA A 206 23.57 -15.45 -2.97
N LYS A 207 23.94 -16.64 -2.49
CA LYS A 207 23.70 -17.90 -3.20
C LYS A 207 22.20 -18.18 -3.39
N LEU A 208 21.41 -18.06 -2.31
CA LEU A 208 19.96 -18.26 -2.36
C LEU A 208 19.29 -17.27 -3.33
N HIS A 209 19.74 -16.02 -3.33
CA HIS A 209 19.22 -15.01 -4.24
C HIS A 209 19.55 -15.36 -5.71
N ALA A 210 20.74 -15.87 -6.00
CA ALA A 210 21.11 -16.34 -7.34
C ALA A 210 20.26 -17.53 -7.79
N GLU A 211 20.04 -18.52 -6.90
CA GLU A 211 19.16 -19.67 -7.17
C GLU A 211 17.71 -19.24 -7.40
N TYR A 212 17.20 -18.32 -6.57
CA TYR A 212 15.87 -17.74 -6.74
C TYR A 212 15.72 -17.06 -8.10
N LEU A 213 16.70 -16.24 -8.52
CA LEU A 213 16.67 -15.59 -9.82
C LEU A 213 16.68 -16.59 -10.98
N ALA A 214 17.53 -17.62 -10.91
CA ALA A 214 17.59 -18.67 -11.92
C ALA A 214 16.27 -19.45 -12.01
N LEU A 215 15.67 -19.78 -10.88
CA LEU A 215 14.38 -20.47 -10.82
C LEU A 215 13.25 -19.58 -11.35
N LYS A 216 13.22 -18.29 -10.97
CA LYS A 216 12.25 -17.31 -11.45
C LYS A 216 12.32 -17.18 -12.97
N GLU A 217 13.53 -17.03 -13.53
CA GLU A 217 13.76 -17.00 -14.97
C GLU A 217 13.29 -18.30 -15.65
N GLY A 218 13.61 -19.46 -15.06
CA GLY A 218 13.12 -20.76 -15.51
C GLY A 218 11.60 -20.82 -15.58
N ILE A 219 10.89 -20.43 -14.51
CA ILE A 219 9.42 -20.43 -14.46
C ILE A 219 8.82 -19.44 -15.45
N MET A 220 9.38 -18.22 -15.56
CA MET A 220 8.91 -17.23 -16.52
C MET A 220 9.11 -17.71 -17.97
N SER A 221 10.21 -18.41 -18.26
CA SER A 221 10.50 -18.97 -19.60
C SER A 221 9.52 -20.06 -20.03
N LEU A 222 8.87 -20.76 -19.08
CA LEU A 222 7.81 -21.72 -19.38
C LEU A 222 6.55 -21.04 -19.96
N GLY A 223 6.45 -19.72 -19.85
CA GLY A 223 5.37 -18.93 -20.45
C GLY A 223 4.00 -19.32 -19.92
N LEU A 224 3.90 -19.77 -18.66
CA LEU A 224 2.67 -20.25 -18.05
C LEU A 224 1.61 -19.16 -17.90
N GLU A 225 2.02 -17.89 -17.97
CA GLU A 225 1.14 -16.72 -17.97
C GLU A 225 0.06 -16.79 -19.06
N LYS A 226 0.35 -17.41 -20.20
CA LYS A 226 -0.62 -17.62 -21.29
C LYS A 226 -1.80 -18.52 -20.89
N TYR A 227 -1.61 -19.40 -19.90
CA TYR A 227 -2.66 -20.26 -19.35
C TYR A 227 -3.41 -19.59 -18.20
N LEU A 228 -2.76 -18.71 -17.44
CA LEU A 228 -3.39 -17.90 -16.39
C LEU A 228 -4.26 -16.76 -16.96
N ILE A 229 -3.93 -16.25 -18.15
CA ILE A 229 -4.79 -15.29 -18.88
C ILE A 229 -6.13 -15.94 -19.28
N GLY A 230 -6.18 -17.27 -19.42
CA GLY A 230 -7.38 -18.03 -19.74
C GLY A 230 -8.50 -17.96 -18.69
N THR A 231 -8.20 -17.58 -17.45
CA THR A 231 -9.22 -17.37 -16.39
C THR A 231 -9.63 -15.91 -16.21
N SER A 232 -8.90 -14.94 -16.76
CA SER A 232 -9.16 -13.51 -16.53
C SER A 232 -9.91 -12.79 -17.65
N ASP A 233 -9.87 -13.22 -18.91
CA ASP A 233 -10.36 -12.35 -19.99
C ASP A 233 -10.75 -13.08 -21.29
N ASN A 234 -11.58 -14.12 -21.20
CA ASN A 234 -12.38 -14.55 -22.37
C ASN A 234 -13.50 -13.52 -22.63
N LEU A 235 -13.12 -12.29 -22.97
CA LEU A 235 -13.99 -11.21 -23.45
C LEU A 235 -14.05 -11.17 -24.98
N GLU A 236 -13.32 -12.05 -25.66
CA GLU A 236 -13.29 -12.12 -27.12
C GLU A 236 -14.60 -12.70 -27.70
N ASN A 237 -15.47 -13.29 -26.87
CA ASN A 237 -16.75 -13.88 -27.28
C ASN A 237 -17.98 -13.09 -26.76
N LEU A 238 -17.89 -11.75 -26.63
CA LEU A 238 -19.04 -10.92 -26.24
C LEU A 238 -20.06 -10.70 -27.36
N GLU A 239 -19.68 -11.01 -28.60
CA GLU A 239 -20.48 -10.80 -29.82
C GLU A 239 -21.39 -11.97 -30.20
N ASN A 240 -21.30 -13.12 -29.51
CA ASN A 240 -22.08 -14.29 -29.91
C ASN A 240 -23.55 -14.12 -29.55
N ILE A 241 -24.38 -13.89 -30.57
CA ILE A 241 -25.81 -14.12 -30.49
C ILE A 241 -26.00 -15.61 -30.16
N PRO A 242 -26.82 -15.95 -29.15
CA PRO A 242 -27.10 -17.34 -28.82
C PRO A 242 -27.54 -18.13 -30.05
N GLU A 243 -26.94 -19.29 -30.29
CA GLU A 243 -27.30 -20.19 -31.40
C GLU A 243 -28.79 -20.56 -31.34
N GLU A 244 -29.34 -20.63 -30.12
CA GLU A 244 -30.75 -20.89 -29.83
C GLU A 244 -31.69 -19.80 -30.39
N VAL A 245 -31.21 -18.56 -30.52
CA VAL A 245 -31.96 -17.44 -31.12
C VAL A 245 -31.73 -17.37 -32.63
N LEU A 246 -30.51 -17.66 -33.09
CA LEU A 246 -30.15 -17.66 -34.52
C LEU A 246 -30.85 -18.79 -35.30
N TYR A 247 -30.88 -20.00 -34.76
CA TYR A 247 -31.46 -21.18 -35.41
C TYR A 247 -32.90 -21.48 -34.95
N SER A 248 -33.54 -20.56 -34.25
CA SER A 248 -34.94 -20.68 -33.82
C SER A 248 -35.92 -20.64 -35.02
N ASP A 249 -36.87 -21.58 -35.01
CA ASP A 249 -38.02 -21.70 -35.93
C ASP A 249 -39.13 -20.69 -35.57
N CYS A 250 -38.79 -19.41 -35.47
CA CYS A 250 -39.76 -18.37 -35.14
C CYS A 250 -40.72 -18.10 -36.32
N PRO A 251 -42.05 -18.17 -36.13
CA PRO A 251 -43.04 -17.92 -37.20
C PRO A 251 -43.14 -16.44 -37.63
N TYR A 252 -42.55 -15.51 -36.87
CA TYR A 252 -42.58 -14.08 -37.14
C TYR A 252 -41.15 -13.52 -37.30
N SER A 253 -40.75 -13.23 -38.54
CA SER A 253 -39.40 -12.70 -38.86
C SER A 253 -39.09 -11.39 -38.14
N GLU A 254 -40.07 -10.48 -38.06
CA GLU A 254 -39.89 -9.16 -37.43
C GLU A 254 -39.54 -9.26 -35.94
N LEU A 255 -40.08 -10.26 -35.23
CA LEU A 255 -39.75 -10.50 -33.82
C LEU A 255 -38.33 -11.06 -33.67
N LYS A 256 -37.91 -11.93 -34.59
CA LYS A 256 -36.55 -12.49 -34.61
C LYS A 256 -35.51 -11.39 -34.88
N ASP A 257 -35.78 -10.52 -35.86
CA ASP A 257 -34.90 -9.40 -36.21
C ASP A 257 -34.81 -8.38 -35.06
N TYR A 258 -35.93 -8.09 -34.40
CA TYR A 258 -35.95 -7.26 -33.19
C TYR A 258 -35.09 -7.86 -32.07
N LEU A 259 -35.24 -9.16 -31.79
CA LEU A 259 -34.45 -9.84 -30.75
C LEU A 259 -32.95 -9.83 -31.08
N ILE A 260 -32.57 -10.13 -32.32
CA ILE A 260 -31.17 -10.03 -32.78
C ILE A 260 -30.62 -8.62 -32.58
N GLN A 261 -31.39 -7.59 -32.94
CA GLN A 261 -30.98 -6.20 -32.73
C GLN A 261 -30.84 -5.87 -31.23
N THR A 262 -31.71 -6.40 -30.37
CA THR A 262 -31.58 -6.19 -28.91
C THR A 262 -30.33 -6.83 -28.34
N PHE A 263 -29.94 -8.04 -28.78
CA PHE A 263 -28.68 -8.67 -28.39
C PHE A 263 -27.47 -7.85 -28.84
N HIS A 264 -27.45 -7.38 -30.09
CA HIS A 264 -26.39 -6.50 -30.57
C HIS A 264 -26.28 -5.22 -29.75
N SER A 265 -27.40 -4.55 -29.46
CA SER A 265 -27.40 -3.33 -28.65
C SER A 265 -26.89 -3.56 -27.22
N LEU A 266 -27.18 -4.73 -26.64
CA LEU A 266 -26.72 -5.12 -25.32
C LEU A 266 -25.20 -5.33 -25.32
N SER A 267 -24.69 -6.11 -26.28
CA SER A 267 -23.27 -6.39 -26.43
C SER A 267 -22.47 -5.12 -26.71
N GLU A 268 -22.93 -4.25 -27.62
CA GLU A 268 -22.27 -2.97 -27.93
C GLU A 268 -22.13 -2.08 -26.70
N ARG A 269 -23.21 -1.96 -25.90
CA ARG A 269 -23.20 -1.15 -24.67
C ARG A 269 -22.17 -1.66 -23.65
N TYR A 270 -22.11 -2.97 -23.45
CA TYR A 270 -21.17 -3.57 -22.50
C TYR A 270 -19.74 -3.57 -23.02
N GLN A 271 -19.54 -3.83 -24.31
CA GLN A 271 -18.23 -3.78 -24.97
C GLN A 271 -17.64 -2.37 -24.90
N SER A 272 -18.42 -1.33 -25.21
CA SER A 272 -17.99 0.07 -25.10
C SER A 272 -17.54 0.43 -23.68
N ARG A 273 -18.29 -0.03 -22.67
CA ARG A 273 -17.96 0.20 -21.26
C ARG A 273 -16.72 -0.57 -20.82
N LEU A 274 -16.58 -1.82 -21.25
CA LEU A 274 -15.42 -2.66 -20.92
C LEU A 274 -14.16 -2.16 -21.60
N GLN A 275 -14.26 -1.74 -22.86
CA GLN A 275 -13.16 -1.14 -23.61
C GLN A 275 -12.66 0.14 -22.93
N SER A 276 -13.58 1.02 -22.51
CA SER A 276 -13.23 2.22 -21.73
C SER A 276 -12.47 1.89 -20.43
N LEU A 277 -12.89 0.87 -19.69
CA LEU A 277 -12.20 0.41 -18.47
C LEU A 277 -10.83 -0.22 -18.78
N LYS A 278 -10.71 -0.99 -19.87
CA LYS A 278 -9.44 -1.59 -20.32
C LYS A 278 -8.45 -0.51 -20.75
N GLU A 279 -8.89 0.50 -21.49
CA GLU A 279 -8.06 1.66 -21.85
C GLU A 279 -7.61 2.44 -20.61
N GLN A 280 -8.48 2.61 -19.60
CA GLN A 280 -8.08 3.20 -18.33
C GLN A 280 -7.01 2.38 -17.62
N LEU A 281 -7.07 1.05 -17.70
CA LEU A 281 -6.08 0.16 -17.09
C LEU A 281 -4.75 0.19 -17.85
N GLN A 282 -4.77 0.27 -19.18
CA GLN A 282 -3.56 0.33 -20.02
C GLN A 282 -2.74 1.62 -19.83
N ARG A 283 -3.37 2.71 -19.39
CA ARG A 283 -2.67 3.98 -19.08
C ARG A 283 -1.72 3.88 -17.90
N THR A 284 -1.90 2.87 -17.05
CA THR A 284 -1.11 2.66 -15.84
C THR A 284 -0.42 1.31 -15.94
N ASP A 285 0.89 1.28 -15.74
CA ASP A 285 1.64 0.02 -15.67
C ASP A 285 1.09 -0.92 -14.57
N ARG A 286 1.27 -2.23 -14.73
CA ARG A 286 0.85 -3.26 -13.78
C ARG A 286 1.35 -2.98 -12.36
N PHE A 287 2.53 -2.36 -12.23
CA PHE A 287 3.16 -2.04 -10.95
C PHE A 287 3.07 -0.54 -10.62
N CYS A 288 2.19 0.22 -11.28
CA CYS A 288 1.99 1.65 -11.04
C CYS A 288 3.29 2.49 -11.15
N GLY A 289 4.20 2.11 -12.06
CA GLY A 289 5.48 2.79 -12.28
C GLY A 289 6.54 2.52 -11.21
N TRP A 290 6.31 1.55 -10.32
CA TRP A 290 7.28 1.07 -9.34
C TRP A 290 7.95 -0.20 -9.84
N SER A 291 9.10 -0.55 -9.24
CA SER A 291 9.69 -1.87 -9.49
C SER A 291 8.73 -2.96 -8.98
N PRO A 292 8.70 -4.15 -9.61
CA PRO A 292 7.85 -5.25 -9.15
C PRO A 292 8.10 -5.59 -7.68
N ASP A 293 9.36 -5.69 -7.28
CA ASP A 293 9.75 -6.04 -5.92
C ASP A 293 9.32 -4.96 -4.90
N ASP A 294 9.49 -3.67 -5.23
CA ASP A 294 9.03 -2.58 -4.36
C ASP A 294 7.50 -2.55 -4.27
N HIS A 295 6.80 -2.78 -5.38
CA HIS A 295 5.34 -2.83 -5.41
C HIS A 295 4.79 -3.98 -4.58
N GLU A 296 5.35 -5.18 -4.71
CA GLU A 296 4.97 -6.34 -3.91
C GLU A 296 5.26 -6.11 -2.42
N ARG A 297 6.43 -5.57 -2.09
CA ARG A 297 6.77 -5.22 -0.70
C ARG A 297 5.81 -4.17 -0.13
N PHE A 298 5.40 -3.20 -0.95
CA PHE A 298 4.41 -2.19 -0.59
C PHE A 298 3.03 -2.81 -0.32
N GLN A 299 2.55 -3.65 -1.25
CA GLN A 299 1.27 -4.37 -1.11
C GLN A 299 1.27 -5.28 0.13
N PHE A 300 2.33 -6.06 0.30
CA PHE A 300 2.50 -6.95 1.44
C PHE A 300 2.48 -6.17 2.74
N THR A 301 3.21 -5.06 2.82
CA THR A 301 3.19 -4.19 4.00
C THR A 301 1.79 -3.70 4.29
N LEU A 302 1.06 -3.16 3.31
CA LEU A 302 -0.32 -2.70 3.52
C LEU A 302 -1.25 -3.81 4.00
N SER A 303 -1.09 -5.04 3.49
CA SER A 303 -1.94 -6.17 3.86
C SER A 303 -1.83 -6.59 5.33
N GLN A 304 -0.71 -6.26 6.00
CA GLN A 304 -0.47 -6.57 7.40
C GLN A 304 -1.13 -5.58 8.37
N TYR A 305 -1.43 -4.37 7.88
CA TYR A 305 -2.09 -3.35 8.69
C TYR A 305 -3.57 -3.37 8.33
N THR A 306 -4.38 -3.96 9.19
CA THR A 306 -5.82 -4.06 9.02
C THR A 306 -6.56 -2.84 9.61
N HIS A 307 -7.74 -2.53 9.08
CA HIS A 307 -8.50 -1.31 9.46
C HIS A 307 -9.05 -1.30 10.89
N ASP A 308 -9.05 -2.44 11.59
CA ASP A 308 -9.45 -2.58 13.00
C ASP A 308 -8.40 -2.04 13.98
N ILE A 309 -7.18 -1.75 13.50
CA ILE A 309 -6.09 -1.25 14.33
C ILE A 309 -6.25 0.26 14.57
N PRO A 310 -6.20 0.75 15.83
CA PRO A 310 -6.23 2.18 16.10
C PRO A 310 -5.00 2.87 15.48
N ASN A 311 -5.20 4.04 14.87
CA ASN A 311 -4.16 4.75 14.13
C ASN A 311 -3.55 3.98 12.95
N HIS A 312 -4.29 3.01 12.38
CA HIS A 312 -3.92 2.20 11.21
C HIS A 312 -3.12 2.99 10.15
N ARG A 313 -3.69 4.12 9.66
CA ARG A 313 -3.07 4.94 8.60
C ARG A 313 -1.70 5.48 9.00
N ALA A 314 -1.58 5.98 10.24
CA ALA A 314 -0.34 6.57 10.73
C ALA A 314 0.74 5.51 10.94
N LEU A 315 0.36 4.34 11.46
CA LEU A 315 1.26 3.20 11.64
C LEU A 315 1.73 2.65 10.30
N CYS A 316 0.82 2.41 9.36
CA CYS A 316 1.17 1.91 8.05
C CYS A 316 2.10 2.89 7.32
N THR A 317 1.78 4.20 7.35
CA THR A 317 2.66 5.22 6.76
C THR A 317 4.05 5.22 7.42
N ASP A 318 4.13 5.13 8.75
CA ASP A 318 5.40 5.07 9.47
C ASP A 318 6.21 3.82 9.07
N MET A 319 5.58 2.66 8.94
CA MET A 319 6.25 1.44 8.50
C MET A 319 6.75 1.55 7.05
N LEU A 320 5.90 2.04 6.14
CA LEU A 320 6.29 2.26 4.74
C LEU A 320 7.49 3.22 4.64
N GLN A 321 7.51 4.30 5.42
CA GLN A 321 8.64 5.23 5.45
C GLN A 321 9.94 4.58 5.98
N ARG A 322 9.84 3.59 6.87
CA ARG A 322 11.00 2.82 7.36
C ARG A 322 11.50 1.81 6.32
N LEU A 323 10.60 1.17 5.60
CA LEU A 323 10.93 0.16 4.59
C LEU A 323 11.46 0.78 3.29
N PHE A 324 11.03 2.00 2.96
CA PHE A 324 11.42 2.74 1.77
C PHE A 324 12.15 4.05 2.13
N PRO A 325 13.39 3.99 2.67
CA PRO A 325 14.12 5.17 3.14
C PRO A 325 14.44 6.17 2.00
N GLY A 326 14.47 5.71 0.75
CA GLY A 326 14.69 6.55 -0.43
C GLY A 326 13.43 7.21 -0.99
N LYS A 327 12.24 6.92 -0.44
CA LYS A 327 10.96 7.44 -0.93
C LYS A 327 10.39 8.45 0.05
N THR A 328 9.85 9.54 -0.49
CA THR A 328 9.16 10.54 0.31
C THR A 328 7.76 10.03 0.70
N ARG A 329 7.20 10.63 1.76
CA ARG A 329 5.81 10.34 2.15
C ARG A 329 4.82 10.61 1.01
N GLN A 330 5.07 11.63 0.19
CA GLN A 330 4.18 12.01 -0.90
C GLN A 330 4.21 10.96 -2.02
N GLU A 331 5.39 10.44 -2.36
CA GLU A 331 5.53 9.38 -3.36
C GLU A 331 4.81 8.09 -2.94
N LEU A 332 4.89 7.73 -1.65
CA LEU A 332 4.17 6.57 -1.10
C LEU A 332 2.64 6.74 -1.20
N MET A 333 2.13 7.95 -0.90
CA MET A 333 0.70 8.25 -0.97
C MET A 333 0.19 8.32 -2.42
N GLU A 334 1.00 8.85 -3.34
CA GLU A 334 0.64 8.88 -4.77
C GLU A 334 0.61 7.46 -5.34
N HIS A 335 1.58 6.62 -4.99
CA HIS A 335 1.58 5.22 -5.38
C HIS A 335 0.34 4.48 -4.87
N GLU A 336 -0.01 4.66 -3.59
CA GLU A 336 -1.22 4.09 -2.99
C GLU A 336 -2.48 4.50 -3.76
N ARG A 337 -2.58 5.78 -4.13
CA ARG A 337 -3.73 6.31 -4.88
C ARG A 337 -3.84 5.69 -6.27
N VAL A 338 -2.72 5.60 -6.99
CA VAL A 338 -2.69 5.00 -8.34
C VAL A 338 -3.05 3.51 -8.27
N TRP A 339 -2.54 2.81 -7.26
CA TRP A 339 -2.86 1.41 -7.01
C TRP A 339 -4.33 1.19 -6.61
N ASP A 340 -4.88 2.03 -5.73
CA ASP A 340 -6.29 1.99 -5.35
C ASP A 340 -7.20 2.22 -6.55
N TRP A 341 -6.83 3.18 -7.41
CA TRP A 341 -7.53 3.44 -8.67
C TRP A 341 -7.49 2.21 -9.59
N GLN A 342 -6.31 1.59 -9.76
CA GLN A 342 -6.15 0.40 -10.58
C GLN A 342 -7.00 -0.77 -10.04
N ARG A 343 -6.97 -1.02 -8.73
CA ARG A 343 -7.80 -2.05 -8.07
C ARG A 343 -9.29 -1.79 -8.25
N PHE A 344 -9.71 -0.53 -8.13
CA PHE A 344 -11.09 -0.13 -8.35
C PHE A 344 -11.51 -0.40 -9.80
N THR A 345 -10.71 -0.02 -10.79
CA THR A 345 -10.99 -0.27 -12.21
C THR A 345 -11.06 -1.76 -12.52
N GLN A 346 -10.15 -2.57 -11.97
CA GLN A 346 -10.22 -4.04 -12.08
C GLN A 346 -11.48 -4.63 -11.45
N ALA A 347 -11.89 -4.12 -10.28
CA ALA A 347 -13.14 -4.55 -9.64
C ALA A 347 -14.36 -4.16 -10.49
N GLN A 348 -14.37 -2.96 -11.08
CA GLN A 348 -15.41 -2.54 -12.01
C GLN A 348 -15.46 -3.43 -13.25
N LEU A 349 -14.31 -3.81 -13.81
CA LEU A 349 -14.25 -4.72 -14.96
C LEU A 349 -14.93 -6.06 -14.63
N ARG A 350 -14.61 -6.67 -13.47
CA ARG A 350 -15.29 -7.89 -12.99
C ARG A 350 -16.79 -7.71 -12.85
N VAL A 351 -17.24 -6.62 -12.22
CA VAL A 351 -18.67 -6.33 -12.04
C VAL A 351 -19.39 -6.19 -13.37
N VAL A 352 -18.81 -5.45 -14.32
CA VAL A 352 -19.41 -5.23 -15.65
C VAL A 352 -19.48 -6.53 -16.45
N THR A 353 -18.45 -7.37 -16.38
CA THR A 353 -18.45 -8.70 -17.01
C THR A 353 -19.54 -9.60 -16.44
N HIS A 354 -19.69 -9.64 -15.11
CA HIS A 354 -20.77 -10.40 -14.46
C HIS A 354 -22.16 -9.86 -14.82
N GLN A 355 -22.29 -8.53 -14.88
CA GLN A 355 -23.53 -7.85 -15.22
C GLN A 355 -23.94 -8.14 -16.67
N TRP A 356 -22.99 -8.14 -17.62
CA TRP A 356 -23.25 -8.56 -19.00
C TRP A 356 -23.76 -10.00 -19.05
N ARG A 357 -23.08 -10.94 -18.37
CA ARG A 357 -23.46 -12.35 -18.37
C ARG A 357 -24.91 -12.54 -17.88
N ARG A 358 -25.27 -11.88 -16.78
CA ARG A 358 -26.61 -11.94 -16.20
C ARG A 358 -27.67 -11.37 -17.16
N ASP A 359 -27.43 -10.19 -17.71
CA ASP A 359 -28.40 -9.53 -18.59
C ASP A 359 -28.55 -10.29 -19.92
N HIS A 360 -27.47 -10.90 -20.40
CA HIS A 360 -27.46 -11.75 -21.58
C HIS A 360 -28.30 -13.02 -21.36
N GLU A 361 -28.13 -13.69 -20.22
CA GLU A 361 -28.94 -14.85 -19.82
C GLU A 361 -30.42 -14.49 -19.65
N GLU A 362 -30.72 -13.35 -19.02
CA GLU A 362 -32.09 -12.85 -18.86
C GLU A 362 -32.75 -12.56 -20.22
N LEU A 363 -32.03 -11.93 -21.14
CA LEU A 363 -32.52 -11.65 -22.49
C LEU A 363 -32.78 -12.95 -23.26
N LEU A 364 -31.92 -13.95 -23.12
CA LEU A 364 -32.11 -15.28 -23.72
C LEU A 364 -33.38 -15.96 -23.19
N LEU A 365 -33.58 -15.98 -21.88
CA LEU A 365 -34.79 -16.56 -21.27
C LEU A 365 -36.06 -15.86 -21.76
N ARG A 366 -36.03 -14.51 -21.87
CA ARG A 366 -37.15 -13.73 -22.40
C ARG A 366 -37.40 -14.03 -23.87
N ALA A 367 -36.36 -14.11 -24.70
CA ALA A 367 -36.45 -14.45 -26.11
C ALA A 367 -37.09 -15.82 -26.33
N LEU A 368 -36.64 -16.84 -25.59
CA LEU A 368 -37.22 -18.18 -25.61
C LEU A 368 -38.69 -18.16 -25.18
N GLY A 369 -39.03 -17.43 -24.13
CA GLY A 369 -40.41 -17.21 -23.69
C GLY A 369 -41.29 -16.64 -24.82
N SER A 370 -40.83 -15.57 -25.48
CA SER A 370 -41.54 -14.95 -26.61
C SER A 370 -41.70 -15.88 -27.81
N PHE A 371 -40.72 -16.75 -28.10
CA PHE A 371 -40.86 -17.76 -29.14
C PHE A 371 -41.92 -18.81 -28.80
N THR A 372 -41.99 -19.27 -27.55
CA THR A 372 -43.03 -20.22 -27.13
C THR A 372 -44.43 -19.61 -27.17
N GLU A 373 -44.57 -18.35 -26.75
CA GLU A 373 -45.84 -17.63 -26.76
C GLU A 373 -46.30 -17.41 -28.20
N THR A 374 -45.44 -16.88 -29.08
CA THR A 374 -45.79 -16.67 -30.49
C THR A 374 -46.08 -17.95 -31.25
N ALA A 375 -45.37 -19.05 -30.95
CA ALA A 375 -45.67 -20.37 -31.50
C ALA A 375 -47.02 -20.93 -31.00
N SER A 376 -47.46 -20.56 -29.80
CA SER A 376 -48.78 -20.93 -29.28
C SER A 376 -49.90 -20.12 -29.93
N THR A 377 -49.68 -18.81 -30.13
CA THR A 377 -50.62 -17.88 -30.79
C THR A 377 -50.78 -18.18 -32.28
N SER A 378 -49.70 -18.52 -32.99
CA SER A 378 -49.76 -18.92 -34.40
C SER A 378 -50.53 -20.23 -34.60
N ARG A 379 -50.34 -21.21 -33.70
CA ARG A 379 -51.12 -22.46 -33.70
C ARG A 379 -52.60 -22.23 -33.42
N THR A 380 -52.94 -21.35 -32.49
CA THR A 380 -54.34 -21.01 -32.19
C THR A 380 -55.00 -20.19 -33.29
N SER A 381 -54.30 -19.23 -33.90
CA SER A 381 -54.83 -18.44 -35.03
C SER A 381 -55.01 -19.31 -36.29
N ALA A 382 -54.10 -20.24 -36.57
CA ALA A 382 -54.26 -21.23 -37.63
C ALA A 382 -55.47 -22.16 -37.41
N HIS A 383 -55.69 -22.59 -36.16
CA HIS A 383 -56.85 -23.42 -35.80
C HIS A 383 -58.19 -22.66 -35.91
N ILE A 384 -58.22 -21.37 -35.56
CA ILE A 384 -59.40 -20.50 -35.73
C ILE A 384 -59.67 -20.21 -37.21
N SER A 385 -58.63 -19.92 -38.00
CA SER A 385 -58.73 -19.71 -39.46
C SER A 385 -59.23 -20.97 -40.19
N GLY A 386 -58.72 -22.16 -39.82
CA GLY A 386 -59.19 -23.44 -40.37
C GLY A 386 -60.66 -23.77 -40.04
N ARG A 387 -61.13 -23.40 -38.83
CA ARG A 387 -62.55 -23.51 -38.47
C ARG A 387 -63.45 -22.54 -39.26
N ASN A 388 -63.01 -21.30 -39.47
CA ASN A 388 -63.78 -20.33 -40.25
C ASN A 388 -63.87 -20.68 -41.74
N CYS A 389 -62.83 -21.27 -42.33
CA CYS A 389 -62.87 -21.77 -43.71
C CYS A 389 -63.86 -22.95 -43.88
N SER A 390 -64.00 -23.80 -42.85
CA SER A 390 -64.95 -24.92 -42.83
C SER A 390 -66.41 -24.45 -42.76
N SER A 391 -66.67 -23.36 -42.04
CA SER A 391 -68.00 -22.71 -41.96
C SER A 391 -68.36 -21.92 -43.22
N GLY A 392 -67.38 -21.28 -43.88
CA GLY A 392 -67.58 -20.59 -45.16
C GLY A 392 -67.97 -21.52 -46.31
N GLY A 393 -67.47 -22.77 -46.31
CA GLY A 393 -67.88 -23.81 -47.26
C GLY A 393 -69.33 -24.27 -47.08
N HIS A 394 -69.86 -24.27 -45.86
CA HIS A 394 -71.26 -24.59 -45.59
C HIS A 394 -72.22 -23.50 -46.08
N SER A 395 -71.86 -22.22 -45.90
CA SER A 395 -72.65 -21.10 -46.44
C SER A 395 -72.61 -21.04 -47.97
N ARG A 396 -71.46 -21.34 -48.61
CA ARG A 396 -71.35 -21.37 -50.08
C ARG A 396 -72.14 -22.52 -50.72
N ARG A 397 -72.22 -23.69 -50.07
CA ARG A 397 -73.10 -24.79 -50.50
C ARG A 397 -74.58 -24.47 -50.29
N ARG A 398 -74.93 -23.75 -49.22
CA ARG A 398 -76.31 -23.31 -48.98
C ARG A 398 -76.76 -22.28 -50.03
N TRP A 399 -75.91 -21.33 -50.43
CA TRP A 399 -76.20 -20.37 -51.51
C TRP A 399 -76.34 -21.00 -52.90
N GLN A 400 -75.70 -22.14 -53.18
CA GLN A 400 -75.91 -22.87 -54.45
C GLN A 400 -77.23 -23.66 -54.46
N SER A 401 -77.77 -24.04 -53.30
CA SER A 401 -79.08 -24.70 -53.18
C SER A 401 -80.26 -23.76 -53.44
N TRP A 402 -80.10 -22.44 -53.32
CA TRP A 402 -81.14 -21.45 -53.57
C TRP A 402 -81.19 -20.93 -55.03
N ARG A 403 -80.29 -21.41 -55.91
CA ARG A 403 -80.31 -21.12 -57.37
C ARG A 403 -80.93 -22.24 -58.22
N GLN A 404 -81.48 -23.28 -57.58
CA GLN A 404 -82.17 -24.40 -58.25
C GLN A 404 -83.64 -24.54 -57.82
N LEU A 405 -84.27 -23.43 -57.45
CA LEU A 405 -85.72 -23.23 -57.49
C LEU A 405 -85.97 -22.10 -58.48
#